data_AF-A0A2G1QIU0-F1
#
_entry.id   AF-A0A2G1QIU0-F1
#
_cell.length_a   1.000
_cell.length_b   1.000
_cell.length_c   1.000
_cell.angle_alpha   90.00
_cell.angle_beta   90.00
_cell.angle_gamma   90.00
#
_symmetry.space_group_name_H-M   'P 1'
#
loop_
_entity.id
_entity.type
_entity.pdbx_description
1 polymer ?
#
loop_
_entity_poly.entity_id
_entity_poly.type
_entity_poly.pdbx_seq_one_letter_code
_entity_poly.pdbx_strand_id
1 'polypeptide(L)'
;MRPAGEASCRASRARIVVRVDEADTGTGIVQSGPFSNRRRFEPMKRDMNLARKILFAIEASRDDTQASIRLPVDDYDTLHISHHIQLLKEGGLIHAIESTHTLNASTSWKPHSLTWKGHDFLNLIRDDATWEAIKDEEARLGGDLPSDLIAETAQSIMRKRLTSPAKPT
;
A
#
# COMPACT_ATOMS: atom_id res chain seq x y z
N MET A 1 -30.33 -70.23 12.93
CA MET A 1 -28.88 -70.25 12.66
C MET A 1 -28.66 -69.60 11.29
N ARG A 2 -27.81 -68.56 11.24
CA ARG A 2 -27.32 -67.85 10.03
C ARG A 2 -28.26 -66.83 9.33
N PRO A 3 -27.71 -65.79 8.63
CA PRO A 3 -27.56 -64.45 9.21
C PRO A 3 -27.87 -63.28 8.23
N ALA A 4 -27.65 -62.06 8.75
CA ALA A 4 -27.12 -60.84 8.09
C ALA A 4 -27.68 -60.40 6.71
N GLY A 5 -28.21 -59.17 6.68
CA GLY A 5 -28.40 -58.38 5.46
C GLY A 5 -28.14 -56.91 5.74
N GLU A 6 -27.06 -56.38 5.16
CA GLU A 6 -26.74 -54.95 5.07
C GLU A 6 -27.84 -54.18 4.31
N ALA A 7 -28.07 -52.93 4.72
CA ALA A 7 -28.66 -51.89 3.87
C ALA A 7 -28.13 -50.54 4.39
N SER A 8 -27.07 -49.99 3.80
CA SER A 8 -27.08 -49.19 2.58
C SER A 8 -27.96 -47.94 2.67
N CYS A 9 -27.28 -46.82 2.86
CA CYS A 9 -27.78 -45.46 2.81
C CYS A 9 -28.68 -45.20 1.60
N ARG A 10 -29.85 -44.61 1.85
CA ARG A 10 -30.50 -43.77 0.83
C ARG A 10 -31.28 -42.63 1.49
N ALA A 11 -31.05 -41.44 0.94
CA ALA A 11 -31.60 -40.17 1.34
C ALA A 11 -33.13 -40.16 1.44
N SER A 12 -33.68 -39.34 2.34
CA SER A 12 -34.85 -38.51 2.04
C SER A 12 -35.07 -37.41 3.08
N ARG A 13 -35.34 -36.22 2.56
CA ARG A 13 -35.74 -35.00 3.26
C ARG A 13 -37.03 -35.24 4.05
N ALA A 14 -37.13 -34.70 5.26
CA ALA A 14 -38.41 -34.22 5.79
C ALA A 14 -38.15 -33.14 6.85
N ARG A 15 -38.72 -31.97 6.59
CA ARG A 15 -38.73 -30.78 7.43
C ARG A 15 -39.85 -30.99 8.46
N ILE A 16 -39.53 -31.04 9.75
CA ILE A 16 -40.54 -30.96 10.81
C ILE A 16 -40.25 -29.74 11.66
N VAL A 17 -41.24 -28.85 11.61
CA VAL A 17 -41.38 -27.61 12.36
C VAL A 17 -41.92 -28.00 13.74
N VAL A 18 -41.26 -27.62 14.83
CA VAL A 18 -41.90 -27.57 16.15
C VAL A 18 -41.69 -26.19 16.73
N ARG A 19 -42.83 -25.64 17.15
CA ARG A 19 -43.04 -24.28 17.63
C ARG A 19 -42.25 -24.00 18.90
N VAL A 20 -41.86 -22.73 18.97
CA VAL A 20 -41.31 -22.00 20.10
C VAL A 20 -42.30 -22.03 21.26
N ASP A 21 -41.79 -22.31 22.46
CA ASP A 21 -42.36 -21.74 23.68
C ASP A 21 -41.26 -20.95 24.38
N GLU A 22 -41.58 -19.67 24.54
CA GLU A 22 -40.75 -18.57 25.02
C GLU A 22 -40.88 -18.53 26.55
N ALA A 23 -39.78 -18.73 27.27
CA ALA A 23 -39.69 -18.43 28.68
C ALA A 23 -38.52 -17.48 28.90
N ASP A 24 -38.91 -16.21 28.88
CA ASP A 24 -38.16 -15.03 29.30
C ASP A 24 -37.50 -15.23 30.67
N THR A 25 -36.17 -15.12 30.70
CA THR A 25 -35.47 -14.60 31.87
C THR A 25 -34.30 -13.78 31.36
N GLY A 26 -34.55 -12.49 31.22
CA GLY A 26 -33.58 -11.49 30.82
C GLY A 26 -32.24 -11.62 31.55
N THR A 27 -31.17 -11.70 30.77
CA THR A 27 -29.85 -11.22 31.14
C THR A 27 -29.23 -10.60 29.89
N GLY A 28 -29.15 -9.27 29.91
CA GLY A 28 -28.21 -8.48 29.11
C GLY A 28 -28.21 -8.73 27.61
N ILE A 29 -29.04 -7.98 26.89
CA ILE A 29 -28.76 -7.60 25.50
C ILE A 29 -27.44 -6.82 25.47
N VAL A 30 -26.32 -7.51 25.30
CA VAL A 30 -25.16 -6.92 24.63
C VAL A 30 -25.51 -6.91 23.16
N GLN A 31 -25.92 -5.73 22.67
CA GLN A 31 -26.06 -5.48 21.25
C GLN A 31 -24.80 -5.99 20.54
N SER A 32 -24.93 -7.11 19.83
CA SER A 32 -24.05 -7.46 18.74
C SER A 32 -24.28 -6.43 17.64
N GLY A 33 -23.71 -5.24 17.82
CA GLY A 33 -23.49 -4.31 16.72
C GLY A 33 -22.81 -5.06 15.58
N PRO A 34 -23.07 -4.69 14.32
CA PRO A 34 -22.49 -5.42 13.20
C PRO A 34 -20.98 -5.44 13.40
N PHE A 35 -20.38 -6.62 13.37
CA PHE A 35 -18.93 -6.80 13.24
C PHE A 35 -18.51 -6.19 11.90
N SER A 36 -18.49 -4.85 11.81
CA SER A 36 -18.20 -4.07 10.62
C SER A 36 -16.70 -3.85 10.46
N ASN A 37 -15.86 -4.51 11.27
CA ASN A 37 -14.41 -4.49 11.07
C ASN A 37 -13.96 -5.60 10.12
N ARG A 38 -14.65 -5.76 8.98
CA ARG A 38 -13.92 -6.09 7.76
C ARG A 38 -13.33 -4.79 7.29
N ARG A 39 -12.13 -4.45 7.78
CA ARG A 39 -11.22 -3.63 6.96
C ARG A 39 -11.15 -4.36 5.63
N ARG A 40 -11.89 -3.88 4.64
CA ARG A 40 -11.73 -4.33 3.27
C ARG A 40 -10.26 -4.09 3.01
N PHE A 41 -9.51 -5.17 2.85
CA PHE A 41 -8.15 -5.11 2.34
C PHE A 41 -8.30 -4.59 0.92
N GLU A 42 -8.40 -3.27 0.77
CA GLU A 42 -8.22 -2.64 -0.52
C GLU A 42 -6.84 -3.09 -0.98
N PRO A 43 -6.73 -3.77 -2.13
CA PRO A 43 -5.42 -4.21 -2.61
C PRO A 43 -4.56 -2.96 -2.73
N MET A 44 -3.52 -2.88 -1.90
CA MET A 44 -2.67 -1.70 -1.81
C MET A 44 -1.88 -1.59 -3.12
N LYS A 45 -2.43 -0.81 -4.06
CA LYS A 45 -1.80 -0.54 -5.34
C LYS A 45 -0.66 0.45 -5.10
N ARG A 46 0.46 0.28 -5.81
CA ARG A 46 1.59 1.20 -5.78
C ARG A 46 1.17 2.55 -6.38
N ASP A 47 1.21 3.60 -5.57
CA ASP A 47 0.98 5.00 -5.95
C ASP A 47 2.33 5.75 -6.03
N MET A 48 2.71 6.13 -7.24
CA MET A 48 3.95 6.85 -7.49
C MET A 48 3.92 8.33 -7.06
N ASN A 49 2.73 8.95 -6.95
CA ASN A 49 2.60 10.29 -6.41
C ASN A 49 2.88 10.28 -4.90
N LEU A 50 2.36 9.27 -4.19
CA LEU A 50 2.68 9.06 -2.78
C LEU A 50 4.18 8.79 -2.59
N ALA A 51 4.76 7.92 -3.43
CA ALA A 51 6.20 7.66 -3.41
C ALA A 51 7.03 8.94 -3.57
N ARG A 52 6.70 9.80 -4.54
CA ARG A 52 7.36 11.11 -4.76
C ARG A 52 7.25 12.01 -3.52
N LYS A 53 6.06 12.13 -2.92
CA LYS A 53 5.84 12.92 -1.68
C LYS A 53 6.70 12.42 -0.52
N ILE A 54 6.78 11.09 -0.33
CA ILE A 54 7.60 10.48 0.73
C ILE A 54 9.09 10.80 0.51
N LEU A 55 9.60 10.67 -0.72
CA LEU A 55 11.00 10.96 -1.02
C LEU A 55 11.36 12.43 -0.74
N PHE A 56 10.49 13.37 -1.12
CA PHE A 56 10.68 14.79 -0.78
C PHE A 56 10.62 15.06 0.72
N ALA A 57 9.75 14.37 1.45
CA ALA A 57 9.66 14.53 2.90
C ALA A 57 10.94 14.06 3.61
N ILE A 58 11.56 12.98 3.13
CA ILE A 58 12.84 12.48 3.62
C ILE A 58 13.99 13.42 3.25
N GLU A 59 13.98 14.01 2.04
CA GLU A 59 14.99 15.02 1.67
C GLU A 59 14.87 16.29 2.52
N ALA A 60 13.64 16.73 2.81
CA ALA A 60 13.38 17.94 3.57
C ALA A 60 13.61 17.78 5.08
N SER A 61 13.59 16.54 5.60
CA SER A 61 13.91 16.30 7.01
C SER A 61 15.37 16.63 7.28
N ARG A 62 15.58 17.62 8.16
CA ARG A 62 16.91 18.10 8.57
C ARG A 62 17.56 17.20 9.61
N ASP A 63 16.81 16.27 10.17
CA ASP A 63 17.24 15.36 11.22
C ASP A 63 17.49 13.97 10.62
N ASP A 64 18.65 13.40 10.95
CA ASP A 64 19.04 12.02 10.69
C ASP A 64 18.31 11.01 11.60
N THR A 65 17.43 11.51 12.49
CA THR A 65 16.72 10.69 13.46
C THR A 65 15.39 10.16 12.92
N GLN A 66 15.24 8.83 12.98
CA GLN A 66 14.07 8.07 12.48
C GLN A 66 12.71 8.53 13.02
N ALA A 67 12.69 9.24 14.16
CA ALA A 67 11.48 9.66 14.85
C ALA A 67 10.96 11.05 14.40
N SER A 68 11.74 11.79 13.61
CA SER A 68 11.51 13.21 13.33
C SER A 68 11.06 13.48 11.89
N ILE A 69 11.07 12.47 11.01
CA ILE A 69 10.60 12.62 9.63
C ILE A 69 9.07 12.75 9.65
N ARG A 70 8.60 14.01 9.62
CA ARG A 70 7.18 14.32 9.46
C ARG A 70 6.79 14.11 8.00
N LEU A 71 6.06 13.02 7.73
CA LEU A 71 5.50 12.75 6.41
C LEU A 71 4.24 13.62 6.20
N PRO A 72 4.22 14.54 5.21
CA PRO A 72 3.09 15.42 4.95
C PRO A 72 2.05 14.73 4.06
N VAL A 73 1.41 13.69 4.58
CA VAL A 73 0.46 12.85 3.83
C VAL A 73 -0.79 12.58 4.64
N ASP A 74 -1.48 13.67 5.01
CA ASP A 74 -2.73 13.61 5.79
C ASP A 74 -3.86 12.87 5.04
N ASP A 75 -3.75 12.74 3.71
CA ASP A 75 -4.74 12.06 2.86
C ASP A 75 -4.60 10.52 2.86
N TYR A 76 -3.54 9.96 3.46
CA TYR A 76 -3.23 8.53 3.37
C TYR A 76 -3.24 7.85 4.74
N ASP A 77 -3.81 6.65 4.81
CA ASP A 77 -3.76 5.82 6.02
C ASP A 77 -2.33 5.36 6.31
N THR A 78 -1.99 5.24 7.60
CA THR A 78 -0.66 4.84 8.08
C THR A 78 -0.20 3.50 7.51
N LEU A 79 -1.13 2.57 7.27
CA LEU A 79 -0.82 1.27 6.65
C LEU A 79 -0.38 1.43 5.18
N HIS A 80 -1.05 2.31 4.43
CA HIS A 80 -0.69 2.59 3.04
C HIS A 80 0.69 3.25 2.96
N ILE A 81 0.97 4.20 3.84
CA ILE A 81 2.28 4.88 3.92
C ILE A 81 3.38 3.86 4.25
N SER A 82 3.17 3.04 5.27
CA SER A 82 4.09 1.97 5.68
C SER A 82 4.39 0.99 4.53
N HIS A 83 3.35 0.61 3.77
CA HIS A 83 3.53 -0.25 2.60
C HIS A 83 4.38 0.41 1.50
N HIS A 84 4.16 1.70 1.22
CA HIS A 84 4.96 2.41 0.21
C HIS A 84 6.41 2.60 0.64
N ILE A 85 6.66 2.82 1.94
CA ILE A 85 8.02 2.86 2.50
C ILE A 85 8.70 1.50 2.30
N GLN A 86 7.99 0.39 2.53
CA GLN A 86 8.52 -0.94 2.25
C GLN A 86 8.91 -1.10 0.78
N LEU A 87 8.03 -0.73 -0.16
CA LEU A 87 8.32 -0.82 -1.60
C LEU A 87 9.51 0.05 -2.00
N LEU A 88 9.63 1.27 -1.46
CA LEU A 88 10.75 2.17 -1.73
C LEU A 88 12.08 1.61 -1.21
N LYS A 89 12.05 0.91 -0.06
CA LYS A 89 13.21 0.20 0.48
C LYS A 89 13.60 -0.98 -0.42
N GLU A 90 12.63 -1.78 -0.85
CA GLU A 90 12.85 -2.91 -1.76
C GLU A 90 13.42 -2.45 -3.12
N GLY A 91 12.97 -1.29 -3.62
CA GLY A 91 13.52 -0.65 -4.83
C GLY A 91 14.90 -0.01 -4.65
N GLY A 92 15.44 -0.02 -3.43
CA GLY A 92 16.75 0.55 -3.09
C GLY A 92 16.81 2.07 -3.16
N LEU A 93 15.67 2.76 -3.08
CA LEU A 93 15.60 4.23 -3.11
C LEU A 93 15.77 4.85 -1.73
N ILE A 94 15.36 4.15 -0.67
CA ILE A 94 15.48 4.61 0.71
C ILE A 94 16.07 3.52 1.62
N HIS A 95 16.68 3.95 2.71
CA HIS A 95 16.88 3.12 3.89
C HIS A 95 15.66 3.25 4.80
N ALA A 96 15.08 2.11 5.17
CA ALA A 96 13.96 2.04 6.10
C ALA A 96 14.17 0.91 7.11
N ILE A 97 13.69 1.14 8.33
CA ILE A 97 13.83 0.23 9.45
C ILE A 97 12.45 -0.31 9.81
N GLU A 98 12.41 -1.61 10.08
CA GLU A 98 11.20 -2.28 10.54
C GLU A 98 10.99 -1.96 12.03
N SER A 99 9.81 -1.47 12.36
CA SER A 99 9.39 -1.23 13.75
C SER A 99 8.22 -2.15 14.06
N THR A 100 8.51 -3.23 14.78
CA THR A 100 7.50 -4.16 15.26
C THR A 100 6.93 -3.64 16.58
N HIS A 101 5.64 -3.33 16.59
CA HIS A 101 4.95 -2.97 17.82
C HIS A 101 4.51 -4.24 18.56
N THR A 102 5.16 -4.50 19.71
CA THR A 102 4.94 -5.71 20.51
C THR A 102 3.52 -5.85 21.07
N LEU A 103 2.76 -4.75 21.16
CA LEU A 103 1.43 -4.71 21.78
C LEU A 103 0.28 -5.01 20.81
N ASN A 104 0.46 -4.84 19.49
CA ASN A 104 -0.62 -5.00 18.52
C ASN A 104 -0.24 -5.88 17.31
N ALA A 105 0.96 -6.49 17.33
CA ALA A 105 1.50 -7.30 16.23
C ALA A 105 1.42 -6.62 14.85
N SER A 106 1.44 -5.28 14.83
CA SER A 106 1.47 -4.51 13.60
C SER A 106 2.91 -4.19 13.26
N THR A 107 3.41 -4.73 12.14
CA THR A 107 4.67 -4.30 11.55
C THR A 107 4.45 -2.95 10.87
N SER A 108 5.27 -1.96 11.22
CA SER A 108 5.30 -0.66 10.56
C SER A 108 6.71 -0.37 10.03
N TRP A 109 6.79 0.26 8.87
CA TRP A 109 8.05 0.67 8.28
C TRP A 109 8.25 2.17 8.50
N LYS A 110 9.45 2.55 8.97
CA LYS A 110 9.83 3.96 9.15
C LYS A 110 10.97 4.32 8.19
N PRO A 111 10.87 5.45 7.47
CA PRO A 111 11.96 5.90 6.63
C PRO A 111 13.10 6.43 7.53
N HIS A 112 14.34 6.29 7.06
CA HIS A 112 15.52 6.78 7.78
C HIS A 112 16.31 7.78 6.93
N SER A 113 16.71 7.39 5.71
CA SER A 113 17.49 8.23 4.81
C SER A 113 17.32 7.83 3.35
N LEU A 114 17.66 8.73 2.43
CA LEU A 114 17.73 8.43 1.00
C LEU A 114 19.02 7.67 0.67
N THR A 115 18.94 6.73 -0.27
CA THR A 115 20.14 6.14 -0.86
C THR A 115 20.70 7.06 -1.94
N TRP A 116 21.92 6.78 -2.43
CA TRP A 116 22.45 7.48 -3.62
C TRP A 116 21.50 7.36 -4.82
N LYS A 117 20.99 6.15 -5.09
CA LYS A 117 19.97 5.91 -6.14
C LYS A 117 18.70 6.72 -5.89
N GLY A 118 18.29 6.86 -4.63
CA GLY A 118 17.16 7.70 -4.22
C GLY A 118 17.36 9.17 -4.55
N HIS A 119 18.54 9.72 -4.26
CA HIS A 119 18.88 11.10 -4.61
C HIS A 119 18.91 11.33 -6.13
N ASP A 120 19.51 10.41 -6.89
CA ASP A 120 19.54 10.49 -8.35
C ASP A 120 18.12 10.43 -8.94
N PHE A 121 17.30 9.49 -8.47
CA PHE A 121 15.91 9.38 -8.89
C PHE A 121 15.11 10.64 -8.56
N LEU A 122 15.26 11.16 -7.34
CA LEU A 122 14.57 12.38 -6.91
C LEU A 122 14.98 13.59 -7.76
N ASN A 123 16.26 13.72 -8.11
CA ASN A 123 16.74 14.77 -9.01
C ASN A 123 16.15 14.68 -10.41
N LEU A 124 15.93 13.47 -10.93
CA LEU A 124 15.29 13.25 -12.23
C LEU A 124 13.80 13.67 -12.23
N ILE A 125 13.09 13.46 -11.12
CA ILE A 125 11.65 13.78 -11.00
C ILE A 125 11.39 15.09 -10.23
N ARG A 126 12.42 15.90 -9.96
CA ARG A 126 12.30 17.15 -9.22
C ARG A 126 11.50 18.19 -10.01
N ASP A 127 11.77 18.26 -11.31
CA ASP A 127 11.11 19.19 -12.22
C ASP A 127 9.68 18.76 -12.52
N ASP A 128 8.71 19.61 -12.19
CA ASP A 128 7.29 19.31 -12.38
C ASP A 128 6.95 19.10 -13.86
N ALA A 129 7.58 19.84 -14.79
CA ALA A 129 7.35 19.63 -16.21
C ALA A 129 7.80 18.22 -16.68
N THR A 130 8.87 17.69 -16.10
CA THR A 130 9.33 16.30 -16.36
C THR A 130 8.36 15.29 -15.73
N TRP A 131 7.86 15.56 -14.53
CA TRP A 131 6.88 14.70 -13.85
C TRP A 131 5.54 14.64 -14.59
N GLU A 132 5.00 15.78 -15.03
CA GLU A 132 3.77 15.83 -15.82
C GLU A 132 3.94 15.07 -17.15
N ALA A 133 5.07 15.24 -17.84
CA ALA A 133 5.33 14.52 -19.08
C ALA A 133 5.39 12.99 -18.88
N ILE A 134 5.89 12.52 -17.73
CA ILE A 134 5.85 11.09 -17.38
C ILE A 134 4.40 10.64 -17.18
N LYS A 135 3.61 11.39 -16.40
CA LYS A 135 2.19 11.04 -16.16
C LYS A 135 1.37 11.03 -17.44
N ASP A 136 1.64 11.93 -18.38
CA ASP A 136 1.00 11.95 -19.69
C ASP A 136 1.30 10.65 -20.46
N GLU A 137 2.54 10.15 -20.37
CA GLU A 137 2.93 8.88 -20.98
C GLU A 137 2.29 7.66 -20.28
N GLU A 138 2.17 7.69 -18.95
CA GLU A 138 1.42 6.67 -18.18
C GLU A 138 -0.05 6.64 -18.60
N ALA A 139 -0.67 7.81 -18.75
CA ALA A 139 -2.06 7.95 -19.20
C ALA A 139 -2.24 7.44 -20.63
N ARG A 140 -1.27 7.69 -21.52
CA ARG A 140 -1.26 7.22 -22.91
C ARG A 140 -1.16 5.69 -23.00
N LEU A 141 -0.38 5.07 -22.12
CA LEU A 141 -0.19 3.62 -22.06
C LEU A 141 -1.30 2.91 -21.26
N GLY A 142 -2.07 3.65 -20.47
CA GLY A 142 -3.20 3.13 -19.69
C GLY A 142 -2.78 2.36 -18.43
N GLY A 143 -1.62 2.66 -17.86
CA GLY A 143 -1.13 1.96 -16.67
C GLY A 143 0.10 2.60 -16.02
N ASP A 144 0.34 2.24 -14.75
CA ASP A 144 1.46 2.76 -13.97
C ASP A 144 2.78 2.14 -14.46
N LEU A 145 3.80 2.97 -14.72
CA LEU A 145 5.08 2.50 -15.23
C LEU A 145 5.98 1.95 -14.12
N PRO A 146 6.78 0.91 -14.38
CA PRO A 146 7.83 0.47 -13.45
C PRO A 146 8.75 1.64 -13.09
N SER A 147 9.24 1.67 -11.85
CA SER A 147 10.10 2.76 -11.35
C SER A 147 11.35 2.99 -12.21
N ASP A 148 11.93 1.92 -12.73
CA ASP A 148 13.12 2.00 -13.58
C ASP A 148 12.80 2.66 -14.93
N LEU A 149 11.64 2.36 -15.53
CA LEU A 149 11.21 2.98 -16.79
C LEU A 149 10.85 4.46 -16.61
N ILE A 150 10.30 4.83 -15.45
CA ILE A 150 10.09 6.24 -15.07
C ILE A 150 11.44 6.97 -15.04
N ALA A 151 12.46 6.36 -14.42
CA ALA A 151 13.80 6.93 -14.36
C ALA A 151 14.43 7.08 -15.75
N GLU A 152 14.27 6.08 -16.62
CA GLU A 152 14.76 6.11 -18.01
C GLU A 152 14.10 7.22 -18.84
N THR A 153 12.77 7.35 -18.76
CA THR A 153 12.03 8.42 -19.44
C THR A 153 12.47 9.79 -18.95
N ALA A 154 12.60 9.97 -17.64
CA ALA A 154 13.10 11.23 -17.08
C ALA A 154 14.52 11.55 -17.57
N GLN A 155 15.42 10.57 -17.60
CA GLN A 155 16.76 10.76 -18.16
C GLN A 155 16.72 11.10 -19.65
N SER A 156 15.82 10.51 -20.44
CA SER A 156 15.64 10.84 -21.85
C SER A 156 15.21 12.30 -22.03
N ILE A 157 14.25 12.77 -21.23
CA ILE A 157 13.82 14.18 -21.21
C ILE A 157 15.00 15.09 -20.84
N MET A 158 15.75 14.74 -19.80
CA MET A 158 16.92 15.51 -19.37
C MET A 158 18.02 15.55 -20.43
N ARG A 159 18.31 14.42 -21.09
CA ARG A 159 19.26 14.35 -22.22
C ARG A 159 18.84 15.25 -23.38
N LYS A 160 17.55 15.26 -23.76
CA LYS A 160 17.03 16.15 -24.80
C LYS A 160 17.26 17.63 -24.47
N ARG A 161 17.13 18.01 -23.20
CA ARG A 161 17.40 19.38 -22.73
C ARG A 161 18.89 19.72 -22.83
N LEU A 162 19.77 18.77 -22.52
CA LEU A 162 21.23 18.94 -22.66
C LEU A 162 21.68 19.07 -24.12
N THR A 163 21.05 18.33 -25.04
CA THR A 163 21.41 18.35 -26.47
C THR A 163 20.75 19.49 -27.25
N SER A 164 19.80 20.21 -26.66
CA SER A 164 19.19 21.37 -27.29
C SER A 164 20.22 22.51 -27.30
N PRO A 165 20.54 23.12 -28.47
CA PRO A 165 21.57 24.14 -28.54
C PRO A 165 21.19 25.32 -27.63
N ALA A 166 22.08 25.65 -26.69
CA ALA A 166 21.95 26.85 -25.89
C ALA A 166 21.78 28.04 -26.85
N LYS A 167 20.68 28.80 -26.69
CA LYS A 167 20.41 29.98 -27.50
C LYS A 167 21.63 30.91 -27.40
N PRO A 168 22.33 31.23 -28.51
CA PRO A 168 23.43 32.18 -28.45
C PRO A 168 22.87 33.52 -27.98
N THR A 169 23.51 34.09 -26.96
CA THR A 169 23.15 35.38 -26.35
C THR A 169 23.71 36.51 -27.19
#